data_AF-A0A326GQW7-F1
#
_entry.id   AF-A0A326GQW7-F1
#
_cell.length_a   1.000
_cell.length_b   1.000
_cell.length_c   1.000
_cell.angle_alpha   90.00
_cell.angle_beta   90.00
_cell.angle_gamma   90.00
#
_symmetry.space_group_name_H-M   'P 1'
#
loop_
_entity.id
_entity.type
_entity.pdbx_description
1 polymer ?
#
loop_
_entity_poly.entity_id
_entity_poly.type
_entity_poly.pdbx_seq_one_letter_code
_entity_poly.pdbx_strand_id
1 'polypeptide(L)'
;MAAVVDTGSQADDLLRAGDFDGARRVLVEVVKADPGHVPTRLFLWQLLAVQGDWAKAKTHLAALAQLSPEAQMLSVVYGQAIDAEATRAAVMAGRERAIIHGGSDWADGVAEALQLAATGAAEQADDVRAAAFDDAPNTPGTLDGVAVDWIADADPRFGPVIEAIIGGRYGLLPFDAVAKITSEGPKDLRDIVWYPVELTLKAGPRIAALLPARYPDLSADPAELAARATGWRDDGHGVGQRLWTASDGEDRGLLSVRSVELG
;
A
#
# COMPACT_ATOMS: atom_id res chain seq x y z
N MET A 1 12.63 -39.73 -16.66
CA MET A 1 11.50 -38.80 -16.44
C MET A 1 11.77 -38.08 -15.13
N ALA A 2 12.42 -36.92 -15.20
CA ALA A 2 12.64 -36.10 -14.01
C ALA A 2 11.28 -35.59 -13.53
N ALA A 3 11.01 -35.75 -12.24
CA ALA A 3 9.82 -35.20 -11.62
C ALA A 3 9.75 -33.70 -11.96
N VAL A 4 8.71 -33.31 -12.67
CA VAL A 4 8.26 -31.92 -12.70
C VAL A 4 7.78 -31.66 -11.28
N VAL A 5 8.71 -31.31 -10.39
CA VAL A 5 8.37 -30.56 -9.19
C VAL A 5 7.61 -29.37 -9.73
N ASP A 6 6.34 -29.22 -9.35
CA ASP A 6 5.55 -28.08 -9.75
C ASP A 6 6.32 -26.82 -9.36
N THR A 7 6.91 -26.16 -10.34
CA THR A 7 7.82 -25.04 -10.12
C THR A 7 7.08 -23.87 -9.46
N GLY A 8 5.75 -23.82 -9.59
CA GLY A 8 4.87 -22.96 -8.81
C GLY A 8 4.93 -23.29 -7.31
N SER A 9 4.71 -24.56 -6.95
CA SER A 9 4.84 -25.06 -5.57
C SER A 9 6.21 -24.77 -4.98
N GLN A 10 7.30 -24.92 -5.74
CA GLN A 10 8.65 -24.61 -5.25
C GLN A 10 8.84 -23.11 -4.96
N ALA A 11 8.38 -22.24 -5.85
CA ALA A 11 8.45 -20.79 -5.64
C ALA A 11 7.58 -20.36 -4.44
N ASP A 12 6.41 -20.97 -4.25
CA ASP A 12 5.55 -20.74 -3.09
C ASP A 12 6.20 -21.20 -1.77
N ASP A 13 6.87 -22.35 -1.77
CA ASP A 13 7.59 -22.86 -0.59
C ASP A 13 8.71 -21.89 -0.18
N LEU A 14 9.48 -21.39 -1.15
CA LEU A 14 10.54 -20.41 -0.93
C LEU A 14 9.96 -19.09 -0.40
N LEU A 15 8.86 -18.60 -0.97
CA LEU A 15 8.17 -17.40 -0.49
C LEU A 15 7.69 -17.56 0.96
N ARG A 16 7.08 -18.71 1.29
CA ARG A 16 6.61 -19.01 2.65
C ARG A 16 7.76 -19.04 3.65
N ALA A 17 8.93 -19.55 3.23
CA ALA A 17 10.16 -19.54 4.01
C ALA A 17 10.86 -18.16 4.07
N GLY A 18 10.37 -17.15 3.34
CA GLY A 18 10.96 -15.81 3.30
C GLY A 18 12.12 -15.65 2.30
N ASP A 19 12.38 -16.64 1.44
CA ASP A 19 13.40 -16.57 0.38
C ASP A 19 12.80 -16.00 -0.92
N PHE A 20 12.58 -14.68 -0.92
CA PHE A 20 12.04 -13.95 -2.07
C PHE A 20 12.96 -14.05 -3.31
N ASP A 21 14.28 -14.02 -3.11
CA ASP A 21 15.26 -14.10 -4.21
C ASP A 21 15.35 -15.52 -4.79
N GLY A 22 15.24 -16.55 -3.95
CA GLY A 22 15.06 -17.93 -4.37
C GLY A 22 13.82 -18.09 -5.24
N ALA A 23 12.65 -17.66 -4.74
CA ALA A 23 11.40 -17.71 -5.49
C ALA A 23 11.52 -16.99 -6.84
N ARG A 24 12.12 -15.79 -6.84
CA ARG A 24 12.36 -15.01 -8.07
C ARG A 24 13.22 -15.76 -9.07
N ARG A 25 14.34 -16.35 -8.64
CA ARG A 25 15.23 -17.11 -9.54
C ARG A 25 14.49 -18.27 -10.20
N VAL A 26 13.74 -19.02 -9.40
CA VAL A 26 12.94 -20.16 -9.88
C VAL A 26 11.93 -19.71 -10.95
N LEU A 27 11.16 -18.65 -10.67
CA LEU A 27 10.16 -18.12 -11.60
C LEU A 27 10.80 -17.56 -12.89
N VAL A 28 11.95 -16.89 -12.79
CA VAL A 28 12.67 -16.36 -13.96
C VAL A 28 13.13 -17.47 -14.90
N GLU A 29 13.66 -18.58 -14.38
CA GLU A 29 14.07 -19.71 -15.22
C GLU A 29 12.90 -20.34 -15.97
N VAL A 30 11.72 -20.43 -15.35
CA VAL A 30 10.50 -20.88 -16.03
C VAL A 30 10.08 -19.91 -17.13
N VAL A 31 10.07 -18.60 -16.88
CA VAL A 31 9.72 -17.60 -17.91
C VAL A 31 10.73 -17.57 -19.07
N LYS A 32 12.01 -17.86 -18.81
CA LYS A 32 13.01 -18.00 -19.87
C LYS A 32 12.76 -19.24 -20.74
N ALA A 33 12.39 -20.36 -20.13
CA ALA A 33 12.11 -21.61 -20.82
C ALA A 33 10.77 -21.57 -21.58
N ASP A 34 9.75 -20.95 -20.99
CA ASP A 34 8.44 -20.73 -21.58
C ASP A 34 7.96 -19.29 -21.36
N PRO A 35 8.31 -18.36 -22.27
CA PRO A 35 7.87 -16.98 -22.22
C PRO A 35 6.34 -16.80 -22.32
N GLY A 36 5.58 -17.81 -22.75
CA GLY A 36 4.12 -17.77 -22.84
C GLY A 36 3.40 -18.21 -21.57
N HIS A 37 4.12 -18.71 -20.56
CA HIS A 37 3.51 -19.29 -19.36
C HIS A 37 2.86 -18.21 -18.45
N VAL A 38 1.57 -17.96 -18.69
CA VAL A 38 0.79 -16.92 -18.00
C VAL A 38 0.82 -17.04 -16.47
N PRO A 39 0.60 -18.22 -15.84
CA PRO A 39 0.60 -18.31 -14.37
C PRO A 39 1.93 -17.90 -13.73
N THR A 40 3.06 -18.31 -14.30
CA THR A 40 4.39 -17.94 -13.79
C THR A 40 4.68 -16.47 -13.98
N ARG A 41 4.31 -15.89 -15.13
CA ARG A 41 4.43 -14.44 -15.30
C ARG A 41 3.56 -13.68 -14.31
N LEU A 42 2.33 -14.16 -14.06
CA LEU A 42 1.40 -13.59 -13.09
C LEU A 42 1.99 -13.62 -11.68
N PHE A 43 2.67 -14.70 -11.29
CA PHE A 43 3.39 -14.74 -10.01
C PHE A 43 4.60 -13.80 -10.02
N LEU A 44 5.44 -13.88 -11.06
CA LEU A 44 6.71 -13.15 -11.12
C LEU A 44 6.53 -11.63 -11.03
N TRP A 45 5.55 -11.03 -11.73
CA TRP A 45 5.37 -9.58 -11.64
C TRP A 45 4.93 -9.15 -10.23
N GLN A 46 4.08 -9.95 -9.55
CA GLN A 46 3.63 -9.65 -8.19
C GLN A 46 4.79 -9.75 -7.21
N LEU A 47 5.63 -10.78 -7.34
CA LEU A 47 6.83 -10.93 -6.53
C LEU A 47 7.79 -9.76 -6.74
N LEU A 48 7.99 -9.32 -7.98
CA LEU A 48 8.81 -8.15 -8.30
C LEU A 48 8.23 -6.87 -7.66
N ALA A 49 6.91 -6.70 -7.66
CA ALA A 49 6.24 -5.58 -6.98
C ALA A 49 6.43 -5.64 -5.45
N VAL A 50 6.35 -6.83 -4.83
CA VAL A 50 6.67 -7.00 -3.41
C VAL A 50 8.10 -6.57 -3.11
N GLN A 51 9.06 -6.93 -3.96
CA GLN A 51 10.47 -6.53 -3.83
C GLN A 51 10.75 -5.07 -4.25
N GLY A 52 9.75 -4.31 -4.71
CA GLY A 52 9.92 -2.93 -5.18
C GLY A 52 10.66 -2.78 -6.52
N ASP A 53 10.83 -3.86 -7.29
CA ASP A 53 11.45 -3.82 -8.62
C ASP A 53 10.42 -3.39 -9.67
N TRP A 54 9.94 -2.15 -9.53
CA TRP A 54 8.84 -1.54 -10.29
C TRP A 54 9.02 -1.63 -11.80
N ALA A 55 10.23 -1.35 -12.29
CA ALA A 55 10.56 -1.37 -13.71
C ALA A 55 10.37 -2.78 -14.32
N LYS A 56 10.86 -3.81 -13.63
CA LYS A 56 10.69 -5.19 -14.11
C LYS A 56 9.27 -5.68 -13.91
N ALA A 57 8.62 -5.34 -12.78
CA ALA A 57 7.21 -5.66 -12.56
C ALA A 57 6.34 -5.13 -13.71
N LYS A 58 6.52 -3.85 -14.10
CA LYS A 58 5.81 -3.23 -15.23
C LYS A 58 6.09 -3.91 -16.56
N THR A 59 7.33 -4.34 -16.79
CA THR A 59 7.70 -5.08 -18.01
C THR A 59 6.97 -6.43 -18.11
N HIS A 60 6.93 -7.20 -17.02
CA HIS A 60 6.22 -8.48 -16.99
C HIS A 60 4.70 -8.31 -17.07
N LEU A 61 4.16 -7.26 -16.46
CA LEU A 61 2.75 -6.90 -16.51
C LEU A 61 2.31 -6.53 -17.93
N ALA A 62 3.09 -5.72 -18.65
CA ALA A 62 2.82 -5.38 -20.05
C ALA A 62 2.87 -6.61 -20.97
N ALA A 63 3.80 -7.54 -20.72
CA ALA A 63 3.86 -8.80 -21.46
C ALA A 63 2.61 -9.67 -21.22
N LEU A 64 2.11 -9.74 -19.97
CA LEU A 64 0.88 -10.46 -19.64
C LEU A 64 -0.34 -9.94 -20.40
N ALA A 65 -0.46 -8.61 -20.55
CA ALA A 65 -1.55 -8.00 -21.30
C ALA A 65 -1.59 -8.42 -22.79
N GLN A 66 -0.45 -8.82 -23.35
CA GLN A 66 -0.37 -9.35 -24.72
C GLN A 66 -0.72 -10.85 -24.80
N LEU A 67 -0.60 -11.58 -23.69
CA LEU A 67 -0.77 -13.03 -23.64
C LEU A 67 -2.19 -13.46 -23.25
N SER A 68 -2.93 -12.65 -22.51
CA SER A 68 -4.28 -12.97 -22.02
C SER A 68 -5.17 -11.72 -22.02
N PRO A 69 -6.35 -11.77 -22.68
CA PRO A 69 -7.35 -10.70 -22.60
C PRO A 69 -7.78 -10.38 -21.17
N GLU A 70 -7.87 -11.39 -20.32
CA GLU A 70 -8.25 -11.26 -18.90
C GLU A 70 -7.21 -10.43 -18.12
N ALA A 71 -5.94 -10.49 -18.53
CA ALA A 71 -4.86 -9.72 -17.93
C ALA A 71 -4.79 -8.26 -18.39
N GLN A 72 -5.56 -7.84 -19.41
CA GLN A 72 -5.50 -6.46 -19.94
C GLN A 72 -5.97 -5.44 -18.91
N MET A 73 -7.14 -5.67 -18.30
CA MET A 73 -7.67 -4.75 -17.29
C MET A 73 -6.77 -4.73 -16.04
N LEU A 74 -6.30 -5.91 -15.62
CA LEU A 74 -5.34 -6.05 -14.54
C LEU A 74 -4.07 -5.23 -14.82
N SER A 75 -3.54 -5.30 -16.04
CA SER A 75 -2.34 -4.56 -16.44
C SER A 75 -2.54 -3.04 -16.42
N VAL A 76 -3.74 -2.55 -16.72
CA VAL A 76 -4.04 -1.11 -16.63
C VAL A 76 -4.06 -0.67 -15.17
N VAL A 77 -4.83 -1.36 -14.32
CA VAL A 77 -4.99 -0.98 -12.89
C VAL A 77 -3.65 -1.02 -12.16
N TYR A 78 -2.92 -2.15 -12.24
CA TYR A 78 -1.65 -2.28 -11.51
C TYR A 78 -0.48 -1.57 -12.21
N GLY A 79 -0.59 -1.29 -13.50
CA GLY A 79 0.34 -0.38 -14.18
C GLY A 79 0.25 1.03 -13.59
N GLN A 80 -0.96 1.52 -13.36
CA GLN A 80 -1.19 2.79 -12.67
C GLN A 80 -0.76 2.75 -11.19
N ALA A 81 -1.00 1.63 -10.49
CA ALA A 81 -0.53 1.48 -9.11
C ALA A 81 1.00 1.52 -9.00
N ILE A 82 1.71 0.88 -9.94
CA ILE A 82 3.18 0.97 -10.02
C ILE A 82 3.64 2.39 -10.29
N ASP A 83 2.97 3.13 -11.20
CA ASP A 83 3.32 4.53 -11.47
C ASP A 83 3.06 5.43 -10.25
N ALA A 84 2.01 5.15 -9.48
CA ALA A 84 1.70 5.82 -8.25
C ALA A 84 2.77 5.62 -7.14
N GLU A 85 3.49 4.50 -7.12
CA GLU A 85 4.63 4.32 -6.20
C GLU A 85 5.80 5.27 -6.53
N ALA A 86 5.97 5.67 -7.79
CA ALA A 86 6.98 6.67 -8.16
C ALA A 86 6.61 8.06 -7.60
N THR A 87 5.33 8.45 -7.71
CA THR A 87 4.81 9.67 -7.09
C THR A 87 4.93 9.61 -5.57
N ARG A 88 4.56 8.48 -4.95
CA ARG A 88 4.71 8.25 -3.52
C ARG A 88 6.16 8.44 -3.06
N ALA A 89 7.12 7.84 -3.76
CA ALA A 89 8.55 8.02 -3.48
C ALA A 89 9.03 9.46 -3.72
N ALA A 90 8.44 10.19 -4.66
CA ALA A 90 8.73 11.62 -4.86
C ALA A 90 8.19 12.49 -3.71
N VAL A 91 7.01 12.18 -3.20
CA VAL A 91 6.40 12.83 -2.01
C VAL A 91 7.25 12.59 -0.77
N MET A 92 7.61 11.34 -0.47
CA MET A 92 8.45 11.03 0.70
C MET A 92 9.85 11.64 0.62
N ALA A 93 10.31 11.98 -0.58
CA ALA A 93 11.57 12.67 -0.81
C ALA A 93 11.43 14.19 -0.99
N GLY A 94 10.24 14.77 -0.76
CA GLY A 94 9.98 16.20 -0.84
C GLY A 94 10.03 16.80 -2.25
N ARG A 95 10.15 15.98 -3.29
CA ARG A 95 10.22 16.41 -4.69
C ARG A 95 8.85 16.77 -5.27
N GLU A 96 7.79 16.19 -4.71
CA GLU A 96 6.40 16.47 -5.05
C GLU A 96 5.60 16.66 -3.77
N ARG A 97 4.50 17.43 -3.86
CA ARG A 97 3.54 17.58 -2.77
C ARG A 97 2.42 16.55 -2.97
N ALA A 98 2.02 15.87 -1.89
CA ALA A 98 0.90 14.94 -1.96
C ALA A 98 -0.39 15.68 -2.30
N ILE A 99 -1.21 15.12 -3.19
CA ILE A 99 -2.58 15.61 -3.39
C ILE A 99 -3.46 15.16 -2.21
N ILE A 100 -4.46 15.96 -1.88
CA ILE A 100 -5.49 15.60 -0.89
C ILE A 100 -6.72 15.09 -1.63
N HIS A 101 -7.04 13.81 -1.47
CA HIS A 101 -8.27 13.20 -1.97
C HIS A 101 -9.44 13.56 -1.05
N GLY A 102 -10.63 13.75 -1.62
CA GLY A 102 -11.85 14.10 -0.84
C GLY A 102 -11.89 15.54 -0.34
N GLY A 103 -10.73 16.18 -0.18
CA GLY A 103 -10.57 17.55 0.32
C GLY A 103 -10.66 17.60 1.84
N SER A 104 -9.78 18.38 2.47
CA SER A 104 -9.89 18.87 3.85
C SER A 104 -8.79 19.89 4.09
N ASP A 105 -9.11 21.08 4.59
CA ASP A 105 -8.16 22.20 4.68
C ASP A 105 -6.99 21.88 5.64
N TRP A 106 -7.22 21.11 6.70
CA TRP A 106 -6.17 20.73 7.66
C TRP A 106 -5.17 19.72 7.06
N ALA A 107 -5.62 18.86 6.16
CA ALA A 107 -4.79 17.80 5.58
C ALA A 107 -3.71 18.32 4.63
N ASP A 108 -3.89 19.53 4.09
CA ASP A 108 -2.84 20.25 3.35
C ASP A 108 -1.58 20.47 4.23
N GLY A 109 -1.77 20.68 5.53
CA GLY A 109 -0.66 20.80 6.49
C GLY A 109 0.12 19.50 6.66
N VAL A 110 -0.53 18.33 6.60
CA VAL A 110 0.16 17.03 6.62
C VAL A 110 1.04 16.86 5.37
N ALA A 111 0.53 17.21 4.19
CA ALA A 111 1.31 17.17 2.95
C ALA A 111 2.50 18.16 2.97
N GLU A 112 2.31 19.35 3.55
CA GLU A 112 3.39 20.33 3.75
C GLU A 112 4.44 19.81 4.74
N ALA A 113 4.03 19.25 5.88
CA ALA A 113 4.94 18.68 6.86
C ALA A 113 5.82 17.56 6.28
N LEU A 114 5.24 16.67 5.45
CA LEU A 114 6.02 15.64 4.73
C LEU A 114 7.12 16.27 3.85
N GLN A 115 6.78 17.34 3.12
CA GLN A 115 7.72 18.03 2.25
C GLN A 115 8.83 18.76 3.04
N LEU A 116 8.47 19.45 4.12
CA LEU A 116 9.42 20.14 5.00
C LEU A 116 10.38 19.15 5.64
N ALA A 117 9.87 18.03 6.16
CA ALA A 117 10.69 16.98 6.78
C ALA A 117 11.70 16.42 5.76
N ALA A 118 11.24 16.11 4.55
CA ALA A 118 12.09 15.55 3.49
C ALA A 118 13.15 16.54 2.95
N THR A 119 12.94 17.85 3.14
CA THR A 119 13.88 18.90 2.70
C THR A 119 14.79 19.42 3.82
N GLY A 120 14.74 18.79 5.00
CA GLY A 120 15.64 19.06 6.13
C GLY A 120 15.13 20.09 7.14
N ALA A 121 13.89 20.56 7.00
CA ALA A 121 13.24 21.49 7.92
C ALA A 121 12.41 20.74 8.98
N ALA A 122 13.04 19.82 9.72
CA ALA A 122 12.34 18.88 10.62
C ALA A 122 11.52 19.58 11.72
N GLU A 123 12.06 20.59 12.40
CA GLU A 123 11.35 21.33 13.46
C GLU A 123 10.10 22.03 12.91
N GLN A 124 10.21 22.70 11.76
CA GLN A 124 9.06 23.32 11.09
C GLN A 124 8.04 22.29 10.63
N ALA A 125 8.50 21.13 10.16
CA ALA A 125 7.62 20.04 9.78
C ALA A 125 6.80 19.53 10.98
N ASP A 126 7.42 19.44 12.16
CA ASP A 126 6.75 19.02 13.38
C ASP A 126 5.72 20.06 13.85
N ASP A 127 6.07 21.35 13.82
CA ASP A 127 5.14 22.44 14.14
C ASP A 127 3.92 22.46 13.21
N VAL A 128 4.15 22.37 11.89
CA VAL A 128 3.07 22.35 10.88
C VAL A 128 2.20 21.11 11.04
N ARG A 129 2.80 19.95 11.34
CA ARG A 129 2.06 18.71 11.54
C ARG A 129 1.22 18.75 12.80
N ALA A 130 1.77 19.27 13.90
CA ALA A 130 1.04 19.44 15.16
C ALA A 130 -0.18 20.34 14.96
N ALA A 131 -0.01 21.48 14.29
CA ALA A 131 -1.13 22.38 13.96
C ALA A 131 -2.18 21.69 13.07
N ALA A 132 -1.75 20.94 12.05
CA ALA A 132 -2.67 20.19 11.20
C ALA A 132 -3.47 19.13 11.97
N PHE A 133 -2.85 18.47 12.95
CA PHE A 133 -3.52 17.47 13.79
C PHE A 133 -4.44 18.11 14.83
N ASP A 134 -4.10 19.28 15.38
CA ASP A 134 -4.98 20.04 16.27
C ASP A 134 -6.25 20.52 15.55
N ASP A 135 -6.14 20.86 14.26
CA ASP A 135 -7.27 21.25 13.41
C ASP A 135 -8.07 20.04 12.86
N ALA A 136 -7.52 18.82 12.94
CA ALA A 136 -8.17 17.62 12.44
C ALA A 136 -9.39 17.26 13.32
N PRO A 137 -10.59 17.07 12.75
CA PRO A 137 -11.75 16.72 13.53
C PRO A 137 -11.67 15.25 13.99
N ASN A 138 -12.12 15.00 15.23
CA ASN A 138 -12.38 13.64 15.66
C ASN A 138 -13.39 12.98 14.71
N THR A 139 -13.06 11.79 14.24
CA THR A 139 -13.87 11.03 13.28
C THR A 139 -14.37 9.75 13.95
N PRO A 140 -15.46 9.83 14.74
CA PRO A 140 -16.00 8.68 15.41
C PRO A 140 -16.67 7.73 14.41
N GLY A 141 -16.72 6.45 14.77
CA GLY A 141 -17.23 5.44 13.86
C GLY A 141 -17.10 4.03 14.41
N THR A 142 -17.01 3.08 13.50
CA THR A 142 -16.75 1.68 13.81
C THR A 142 -15.64 1.11 12.93
N LEU A 143 -14.79 0.30 13.54
CA LEU A 143 -13.73 -0.47 12.90
C LEU A 143 -14.00 -1.95 13.15
N ASP A 144 -14.39 -2.68 12.10
CA ASP A 144 -14.88 -4.05 12.17
C ASP A 144 -15.97 -4.28 13.23
N GLY A 145 -16.85 -3.27 13.39
CA GLY A 145 -17.96 -3.29 14.34
C GLY A 145 -17.58 -2.84 15.76
N VAL A 146 -16.30 -2.58 16.04
CA VAL A 146 -15.85 -1.97 17.32
C VAL A 146 -15.97 -0.46 17.22
N ALA A 147 -16.69 0.16 18.16
CA ALA A 147 -16.86 1.60 18.20
C ALA A 147 -15.56 2.32 18.57
N VAL A 148 -15.25 3.40 17.87
CA VAL A 148 -14.06 4.24 18.08
C VAL A 148 -14.44 5.72 18.01
N ASP A 149 -13.76 6.55 18.79
CA ASP A 149 -13.94 8.01 18.83
C ASP A 149 -13.03 8.73 17.82
N TRP A 150 -11.91 8.10 17.48
CA TRP A 150 -10.96 8.56 16.48
C TRP A 150 -10.19 7.37 15.90
N ILE A 151 -9.62 7.57 14.71
CA ILE A 151 -8.77 6.63 14.00
C ILE A 151 -7.61 7.39 13.35
N ALA A 152 -6.42 6.79 13.34
CA ALA A 152 -5.23 7.33 12.72
C ALA A 152 -4.33 6.20 12.21
N ASP A 153 -3.43 6.52 11.27
CA ASP A 153 -2.25 5.71 11.04
C ASP A 153 -1.33 5.76 12.27
N ALA A 154 -0.77 4.62 12.66
CA ALA A 154 0.16 4.56 13.78
C ALA A 154 1.47 5.31 13.50
N ASP A 155 1.83 5.49 12.22
CA ASP A 155 3.00 6.27 11.84
C ASP A 155 2.69 7.77 11.91
N PRO A 156 3.44 8.53 12.73
CA PRO A 156 3.13 9.93 13.02
C PRO A 156 3.31 10.85 11.82
N ARG A 157 3.97 10.40 10.75
CA ARG A 157 4.05 11.15 9.48
C ARG A 157 2.66 11.37 8.86
N PHE A 158 1.73 10.45 9.11
CA PHE A 158 0.41 10.44 8.49
C PHE A 158 -0.68 10.85 9.49
N GLY A 159 -0.73 10.23 10.67
CA GLY A 159 -1.79 10.51 11.64
C GLY A 159 -3.19 10.25 11.04
N PRO A 160 -4.18 11.16 11.15
CA PRO A 160 -5.55 10.93 10.71
C PRO A 160 -5.76 11.00 9.17
N VAL A 161 -4.77 10.56 8.38
CA VAL A 161 -4.89 10.39 6.93
C VAL A 161 -4.54 8.96 6.50
N ILE A 162 -5.11 8.56 5.37
CA ILE A 162 -4.84 7.29 4.69
C ILE A 162 -4.04 7.58 3.42
N GLU A 163 -2.97 6.83 3.14
CA GLU A 163 -2.41 6.81 1.79
C GLU A 163 -3.35 6.07 0.83
N ALA A 164 -3.72 6.66 -0.31
CA ALA A 164 -4.66 6.05 -1.25
C ALA A 164 -4.28 6.31 -2.71
N ILE A 165 -4.50 5.30 -3.56
CA ILE A 165 -4.41 5.36 -5.01
C ILE A 165 -5.82 5.31 -5.57
N ILE A 166 -6.32 6.45 -6.04
CA ILE A 166 -7.68 6.63 -6.58
C ILE A 166 -7.58 7.07 -8.04
N GLY A 167 -8.15 6.27 -8.94
CA GLY A 167 -8.05 6.53 -10.38
C GLY A 167 -6.61 6.59 -10.88
N GLY A 168 -5.72 5.78 -10.29
CA GLY A 168 -4.29 5.73 -10.62
C GLY A 168 -3.44 6.86 -10.04
N ARG A 169 -4.00 7.72 -9.18
CA ARG A 169 -3.28 8.84 -8.56
C ARG A 169 -3.06 8.60 -7.07
N TYR A 170 -1.80 8.56 -6.67
CA TYR A 170 -1.39 8.57 -5.26
C TYR A 170 -1.76 9.89 -4.58
N GLY A 171 -2.20 9.83 -3.33
CA GLY A 171 -2.43 11.00 -2.48
C GLY A 171 -2.78 10.61 -1.05
N LEU A 172 -3.00 11.62 -0.21
CA LEU A 172 -3.50 11.47 1.16
C LEU A 172 -5.02 11.60 1.15
N LEU A 173 -5.71 10.74 1.88
CA LEU A 173 -7.15 10.73 2.05
C LEU A 173 -7.45 10.91 3.55
N PRO A 174 -7.93 12.08 3.97
CA PRO A 174 -8.29 12.34 5.36
C PRO A 174 -9.41 11.40 5.84
N PHE A 175 -9.32 10.85 7.06
CA PHE A 175 -10.37 9.97 7.57
C PHE A 175 -11.73 10.68 7.68
N ASP A 176 -11.75 11.97 7.98
CA ASP A 176 -12.96 12.80 8.07
C ASP A 176 -13.69 12.97 6.73
N ALA A 177 -13.02 12.77 5.60
CA ALA A 177 -13.62 12.76 4.26
C ALA A 177 -14.25 11.40 3.89
N VAL A 178 -13.98 10.35 4.67
CA VAL A 178 -14.43 8.98 4.42
C VAL A 178 -15.73 8.69 5.16
N ALA A 179 -16.71 8.12 4.47
CA ALA A 179 -17.92 7.58 5.09
C ALA A 179 -17.79 6.09 5.36
N LYS A 180 -17.21 5.34 4.42
CA LYS A 180 -17.08 3.88 4.53
C LYS A 180 -15.90 3.33 3.74
N ILE A 181 -15.22 2.34 4.30
CA ILE A 181 -14.22 1.49 3.62
C ILE A 181 -14.66 0.05 3.80
N THR A 182 -14.69 -0.73 2.73
CA THR A 182 -14.89 -2.18 2.80
C THR A 182 -13.86 -2.93 1.97
N SER A 183 -13.52 -4.13 2.42
CA SER A 183 -12.65 -5.05 1.68
C SER A 183 -12.98 -6.49 1.99
N GLU A 184 -12.71 -7.37 1.02
CA GLU A 184 -12.78 -8.82 1.20
C GLU A 184 -11.49 -9.41 1.80
N GLY A 185 -10.47 -8.58 2.02
CA GLY A 185 -9.14 -9.01 2.46
C GLY A 185 -8.19 -9.32 1.30
N PRO A 186 -6.90 -9.55 1.59
CA PRO A 186 -5.94 -9.93 0.57
C PRO A 186 -6.24 -11.33 0.02
N LYS A 187 -6.23 -11.47 -1.30
CA LYS A 187 -6.45 -12.73 -2.03
C LYS A 187 -5.24 -13.13 -2.86
N ASP A 188 -4.52 -12.14 -3.35
CA ASP A 188 -3.38 -12.28 -4.24
C ASP A 188 -2.12 -11.67 -3.62
N LEU A 189 -0.94 -12.11 -4.09
CA LEU A 189 0.34 -11.61 -3.59
C LEU A 189 0.48 -10.08 -3.72
N ARG A 190 -0.07 -9.47 -4.78
CA ARG A 190 -0.07 -8.02 -4.95
C ARG A 190 -0.86 -7.25 -3.89
N ASP A 191 -1.81 -7.90 -3.20
CA ASP A 191 -2.69 -7.22 -2.25
C ASP A 191 -1.95 -6.83 -0.96
N ILE A 192 -0.80 -7.46 -0.68
CA ILE A 192 0.10 -7.07 0.42
C ILE A 192 0.96 -5.84 0.06
N VAL A 193 0.93 -5.42 -1.21
CA VAL A 193 1.53 -4.16 -1.67
C VAL A 193 0.44 -3.09 -1.77
N TRP A 194 -0.67 -3.43 -2.43
CA TRP A 194 -1.80 -2.55 -2.69
C TRP A 194 -3.10 -3.22 -2.25
N TYR A 195 -3.58 -2.87 -1.06
CA TYR A 195 -4.77 -3.45 -0.48
C TYR A 195 -6.03 -2.95 -1.21
N PRO A 196 -6.81 -3.82 -1.87
CA PRO A 196 -8.00 -3.40 -2.60
C PRO A 196 -9.16 -3.11 -1.65
N VAL A 197 -9.78 -1.94 -1.83
CA VAL A 197 -10.93 -1.51 -1.05
C VAL A 197 -12.01 -0.88 -1.93
N GLU A 198 -13.26 -0.97 -1.48
CA GLU A 198 -14.33 -0.09 -1.90
C GLU A 198 -14.45 1.05 -0.89
N LEU A 199 -14.34 2.27 -1.39
CA LEU A 199 -14.32 3.50 -0.61
C LEU A 199 -15.57 4.33 -0.93
N THR A 200 -16.28 4.77 0.10
CA THR A 200 -17.35 5.77 -0.01
C THR A 200 -16.90 7.04 0.68
N LEU A 201 -16.81 8.14 -0.07
CA LEU A 201 -16.53 9.47 0.48
C LEU A 201 -17.82 10.08 1.04
N LYS A 202 -17.73 10.87 2.11
CA LYS A 202 -18.90 11.59 2.66
C LYS A 202 -19.54 12.52 1.63
N ALA A 203 -18.71 13.21 0.86
CA ALA A 203 -19.11 14.11 -0.22
C ALA A 203 -18.74 13.55 -1.60
N GLY A 204 -19.14 12.31 -1.92
CA GLY A 204 -18.78 11.74 -3.22
C GLY A 204 -19.36 10.37 -3.53
N PRO A 205 -18.97 9.79 -4.69
CA PRO A 205 -19.41 8.47 -5.08
C PRO A 205 -18.67 7.38 -4.30
N ARG A 206 -19.25 6.18 -4.35
CA ARG A 206 -18.57 4.93 -4.01
C ARG A 206 -17.60 4.56 -5.14
N ILE A 207 -16.34 4.32 -4.82
CA ILE A 207 -15.25 4.11 -5.77
C ILE A 207 -14.35 2.96 -5.33
N ALA A 208 -13.74 2.27 -6.30
CA ALA A 208 -12.66 1.35 -6.02
C ALA A 208 -11.35 2.13 -5.78
N ALA A 209 -10.57 1.72 -4.78
CA ALA A 209 -9.28 2.29 -4.47
C ALA A 209 -8.28 1.20 -4.09
N LEU A 210 -7.00 1.54 -4.15
CA LEU A 210 -5.91 0.73 -3.63
C LEU A 210 -5.21 1.50 -2.50
N LEU A 211 -5.03 0.88 -1.35
CA LEU A 211 -4.30 1.47 -0.23
C LEU A 211 -2.89 0.85 -0.19
N PRO A 212 -1.79 1.64 -0.21
CA PRO A 212 -0.46 1.11 0.03
C PRO A 212 -0.40 0.40 1.39
N ALA A 213 -0.28 -0.93 1.36
CA ALA A 213 -0.42 -1.80 2.53
C ALA A 213 0.82 -1.86 3.41
N ARG A 214 1.93 -1.32 2.90
CA ARG A 214 3.19 -1.21 3.61
C ARG A 214 3.61 0.24 3.72
N TYR A 215 4.33 0.57 4.78
CA TYR A 215 4.99 1.87 4.90
C TYR A 215 5.98 2.10 3.74
N PRO A 216 6.33 3.36 3.41
CA PRO A 216 7.02 3.69 2.16
C PRO A 216 8.38 3.03 1.99
N ASP A 217 9.09 2.82 3.11
CA ASP A 217 10.41 2.26 3.06
C ASP A 217 10.39 0.74 3.12
N LEU A 218 11.09 0.13 2.17
CA LEU A 218 11.25 -1.32 2.13
C LEU A 218 12.25 -1.79 3.18
N SER A 219 11.90 -2.90 3.83
CA SER A 219 12.78 -3.60 4.76
C SER A 219 13.45 -4.79 4.09
N ALA A 220 14.66 -5.11 4.56
CA ALA A 220 15.33 -6.36 4.23
C ALA A 220 14.81 -7.55 5.05
N ASP A 221 14.04 -7.29 6.12
CA ASP A 221 13.41 -8.35 6.90
C ASP A 221 12.30 -9.03 6.09
N PRO A 222 12.33 -10.36 5.91
CA PRO A 222 11.33 -11.08 5.11
C PRO A 222 9.90 -11.03 5.65
N ALA A 223 9.69 -10.86 6.96
CA ALA A 223 8.37 -10.72 7.54
C ALA A 223 7.79 -9.34 7.27
N GLU A 224 8.60 -8.28 7.40
CA GLU A 224 8.19 -6.91 7.07
C GLU A 224 7.96 -6.74 5.56
N LEU A 225 8.86 -7.28 4.73
CA LEU A 225 8.71 -7.26 3.27
C LEU A 225 7.41 -7.96 2.81
N ALA A 226 7.04 -9.05 3.48
CA ALA A 226 5.81 -9.81 3.28
C ALA A 226 4.55 -9.15 3.88
N ALA A 227 4.66 -7.96 4.49
CA ALA A 227 3.60 -7.35 5.28
C ALA A 227 3.00 -8.30 6.35
N ARG A 228 3.83 -9.17 6.94
CA ARG A 228 3.48 -10.07 8.05
C ARG A 228 3.88 -9.49 9.41
N ALA A 229 4.71 -8.45 9.42
CA ALA A 229 5.17 -7.74 10.59
C ALA A 229 5.24 -6.24 10.30
N THR A 230 5.24 -5.46 11.38
CA THR A 230 5.51 -4.02 11.37
C THR A 230 6.73 -3.78 12.25
N GLY A 231 7.70 -3.06 11.72
CA GLY A 231 8.85 -2.57 12.46
C GLY A 231 8.78 -1.06 12.65
N TRP A 232 9.53 -0.56 13.63
CA TRP A 232 9.68 0.86 13.90
C TRP A 232 11.16 1.22 13.87
N ARG A 233 11.49 2.25 13.12
CA ARG A 233 12.86 2.79 13.06
C ARG A 233 13.14 3.71 14.24
N ASP A 234 14.42 4.06 14.41
CA ASP A 234 14.86 4.97 15.48
C ASP A 234 14.22 6.36 15.40
N ASP A 235 13.81 6.78 14.20
CA ASP A 235 13.08 8.04 13.95
C ASP A 235 11.56 7.92 14.19
N GLY A 236 11.07 6.75 14.63
CA GLY A 236 9.66 6.48 14.87
C GLY A 236 8.85 6.20 13.60
N HIS A 237 9.49 6.09 12.43
CA HIS A 237 8.80 5.75 11.19
C HIS A 237 8.58 4.25 11.05
N GLY A 238 7.40 3.87 10.58
CA GLY A 238 7.03 2.48 10.35
C GLY A 238 7.73 1.88 9.13
N VAL A 239 7.95 0.56 9.19
CA VAL A 239 8.36 -0.31 8.06
C VAL A 239 7.53 -1.60 8.07
N GLY A 240 7.36 -2.23 6.91
CA GLY A 240 6.51 -3.40 6.79
C GLY A 240 5.01 -3.05 6.75
N GLN A 241 4.15 -3.89 7.33
CA GLN A 241 2.70 -3.72 7.26
C GLN A 241 2.23 -2.42 7.94
N ARG A 242 1.34 -1.68 7.28
CA ARG A 242 0.70 -0.49 7.86
C ARG A 242 -0.21 -0.86 9.03
N LEU A 243 -0.15 -0.06 10.10
CA LEU A 243 -1.04 -0.18 11.25
C LEU A 243 -1.95 1.04 11.34
N TRP A 244 -3.21 0.79 11.67
CA TRP A 244 -4.13 1.81 12.15
C TRP A 244 -4.32 1.67 13.65
N THR A 245 -4.23 2.79 14.35
CA THR A 245 -4.52 2.91 15.78
C THR A 245 -5.83 3.65 15.96
N ALA A 246 -6.58 3.32 17.00
CA ALA A 246 -7.85 3.95 17.32
C ALA A 246 -7.99 4.19 18.82
N SER A 247 -9.08 4.86 19.21
CA SER A 247 -9.34 5.27 20.60
C SER A 247 -9.50 4.12 21.61
N ASP A 248 -9.65 2.88 21.14
CA ASP A 248 -9.70 1.68 21.99
C ASP A 248 -8.32 1.16 22.40
N GLY A 249 -7.25 1.76 21.89
CA GLY A 249 -5.87 1.42 22.21
C GLY A 249 -5.34 0.17 21.50
N GLU A 250 -6.08 -0.36 20.51
CA GLU A 250 -5.66 -1.51 19.72
C GLU A 250 -5.15 -1.10 18.33
N ASP A 251 -3.90 -1.46 18.05
CA ASP A 251 -3.33 -1.40 16.70
C ASP A 251 -3.87 -2.54 15.83
N ARG A 252 -4.27 -2.19 14.61
CA ARG A 252 -4.80 -3.14 13.64
C ARG A 252 -3.99 -3.08 12.35
N GLY A 253 -3.52 -4.25 11.92
CA GLY A 253 -2.91 -4.40 10.59
C GLY A 253 -3.91 -4.06 9.49
N LEU A 254 -3.51 -3.23 8.54
CA LEU A 254 -4.41 -2.82 7.45
C LEU A 254 -5.03 -4.02 6.73
N LEU A 255 -4.25 -5.09 6.52
CA LEU A 255 -4.70 -6.28 5.80
C LEU A 255 -5.70 -7.13 6.58
N SER A 256 -5.90 -6.88 7.88
CA SER A 256 -6.96 -7.52 8.68
C SER A 256 -8.26 -6.72 8.73
N VAL A 257 -8.24 -5.42 8.44
CA VAL A 257 -9.43 -4.56 8.48
C VAL A 257 -10.38 -4.93 7.33
N ARG A 258 -11.67 -5.12 7.61
CA ARG A 258 -12.69 -5.46 6.60
C ARG A 258 -13.73 -4.38 6.40
N SER A 259 -14.08 -3.64 7.45
CA SER A 259 -15.09 -2.58 7.41
C SER A 259 -14.69 -1.43 8.31
N VAL A 260 -14.71 -0.22 7.76
CA VAL A 260 -14.65 1.03 8.52
C VAL A 260 -15.89 1.83 8.16
N GLU A 261 -16.64 2.32 9.14
CA GLU A 261 -17.77 3.23 8.94
C GLU A 261 -17.58 4.45 9.83
N LEU A 262 -17.58 5.64 9.25
CA LEU A 262 -17.23 6.88 9.92
C LEU A 262 -18.38 7.90 9.77
N GLY A 263 -18.71 8.54 10.90
CA GLY A 263 -19.78 9.54 11.02
C GLY A 263 -19.37 10.91 10.50
#